data_AF-A0A9R1C3E0-F1
#
_entry.id   AF-A0A9R1C3E0-F1
#
_cell.length_a   1.000
_cell.length_b   1.000
_cell.length_c   1.000
_cell.angle_alpha   90.00
_cell.angle_beta   90.00
_cell.angle_gamma   90.00
#
_symmetry.space_group_name_H-M   'P 1'
#
loop_
_entity.id
_entity.type
_entity.pdbx_description
1 polymer ?
#
loop_
_entity_poly.entity_id
_entity_poly.type
_entity_poly.pdbx_seq_one_letter_code
_entity_poly.pdbx_strand_id
1 'polypeptide(L)'
;MDLATLSACQTMDDIVPLDNFLDTQYFGEIGVGTPPQNFTVIFDTGSSNLWVPSSKCYFSIACYLHHKYKSTKSTTYKKNGETCTISYGSGSIAGFFSEDSVLVGELVVKNQKFIETTREASPTFIIGKFDGILGLGFPEISVGSAPPIWQSMQEQKLIEKDIFSFWLNRDPDASAGGELVFGGVDKKHYKGKHTYVPVTRKGYWQFDMGDLLIGGDSTGFCAGGCAAIVDSGTSLLAGPTTIVAQVNHAIGAEGIISTECKEVVREYGEMILELLVAQTRPQKVCSQIGLCVFDGSHSVSNQIESVVDKKAKRGSDLLCTACEMTVVWIQNQLQKNQTKELILDYANQLCERLPSPNGESTVDCHQISEMPDLAFTIANKTFTLTPEQYVVKLEQSGQTICISGFMAFNVPPPRGPLWILGDVFMGAYHTVFDFGESRIGFAKSA
;
A
#
# COMPACT_ATOMS: atom_id res chain seq x y z
N MET A 1 27.07 -48.33 -27.96
CA MET A 1 27.74 -47.25 -27.20
C MET A 1 26.97 -46.00 -27.52
N ASP A 2 25.92 -45.74 -26.76
CA ASP A 2 25.06 -44.57 -26.96
C ASP A 2 25.02 -43.76 -25.67
N LEU A 3 25.25 -42.46 -25.88
CA LEU A 3 25.35 -41.41 -24.88
C LEU A 3 24.01 -41.23 -24.17
N ALA A 4 24.01 -41.42 -22.85
CA ALA A 4 22.94 -40.94 -21.99
C ALA A 4 23.00 -39.41 -21.94
N THR A 5 22.01 -38.77 -22.55
CA THR A 5 21.68 -37.35 -22.36
C THR A 5 21.27 -37.12 -20.91
N LEU A 6 22.03 -36.27 -20.22
CA LEU A 6 21.68 -35.66 -18.93
C LEU A 6 20.36 -34.89 -19.09
N SER A 7 19.29 -35.40 -18.47
CA SER A 7 18.09 -34.63 -18.20
C SER A 7 18.42 -33.66 -17.06
N ALA A 8 18.30 -32.36 -17.34
CA ALA A 8 18.47 -31.29 -16.38
C ALA A 8 17.44 -31.42 -15.24
N CYS A 9 17.88 -31.26 -13.99
CA CYS A 9 17.00 -30.95 -12.86
C CYS A 9 16.14 -29.74 -13.23
N GLN A 10 14.82 -29.92 -13.31
CA GLN A 10 13.89 -28.80 -13.26
C GLN A 10 13.96 -28.25 -11.83
N THR A 11 14.29 -26.96 -11.71
CA THR A 11 14.13 -26.19 -10.47
C THR A 11 12.63 -26.12 -10.19
N MET A 12 12.17 -26.80 -9.13
CA MET A 12 10.79 -26.66 -8.67
C MET A 12 10.73 -25.38 -7.83
N ASP A 13 10.51 -24.26 -8.51
CA ASP A 13 10.05 -23.03 -7.84
C ASP A 13 8.65 -23.33 -7.26
N ASP A 14 8.40 -23.04 -5.98
CA ASP A 14 7.11 -23.35 -5.34
C ASP A 14 6.09 -22.24 -5.63
N ILE A 15 5.03 -22.62 -6.35
CA ILE A 15 4.04 -21.71 -6.92
C ILE A 15 2.74 -21.78 -6.12
N VAL A 16 2.30 -20.62 -5.64
CA VAL A 16 0.98 -20.40 -5.05
C VAL A 16 0.11 -19.66 -6.06
N PRO A 17 -0.92 -20.30 -6.64
CA PRO A 17 -1.88 -19.59 -7.48
C PRO A 17 -2.68 -18.61 -6.64
N LEU A 18 -2.92 -17.42 -7.18
CA LEU A 18 -3.75 -16.38 -6.56
C LEU A 18 -5.06 -16.23 -7.33
N ASP A 19 -6.17 -16.20 -6.60
CA ASP A 19 -7.46 -15.77 -7.09
C ASP A 19 -7.54 -14.24 -7.00
N ASN A 20 -8.25 -13.61 -7.94
CA ASN A 20 -8.49 -12.17 -7.98
C ASN A 20 -9.99 -11.89 -7.76
N PHE A 21 -10.32 -11.09 -6.75
CA PHE A 21 -11.68 -10.62 -6.52
C PHE A 21 -11.78 -9.11 -6.77
N LEU A 22 -12.52 -8.77 -7.83
CA LEU A 22 -12.85 -7.40 -8.24
C LEU A 22 -11.62 -6.49 -8.45
N ASP A 23 -10.47 -7.04 -8.86
CA ASP A 23 -9.21 -6.29 -9.02
C ASP A 23 -8.75 -5.56 -7.74
N THR A 24 -9.25 -6.00 -6.58
CA THR A 24 -9.02 -5.36 -5.28
C THR A 24 -8.56 -6.34 -4.20
N GLN A 25 -8.60 -7.65 -4.43
CA GLN A 25 -8.14 -8.63 -3.46
C GLN A 25 -7.51 -9.83 -4.16
N TYR A 26 -6.22 -10.08 -3.91
CA TYR A 26 -5.53 -11.30 -4.31
C TYR A 26 -5.36 -12.22 -3.11
N PHE A 27 -5.83 -13.46 -3.22
CA PHE A 27 -5.73 -14.45 -2.16
C PHE A 27 -5.37 -15.81 -2.70
N GLY A 28 -4.75 -16.65 -1.86
CA GLY A 28 -4.47 -18.04 -2.20
C GLY A 28 -4.77 -18.95 -1.01
N GLU A 29 -4.63 -20.25 -1.23
CA GLU A 29 -4.93 -21.25 -0.20
C GLU A 29 -3.68 -21.64 0.60
N ILE A 30 -3.86 -21.78 1.92
CA ILE A 30 -2.89 -22.40 2.82
C ILE A 30 -3.56 -23.51 3.63
N GLY A 31 -2.78 -24.47 4.11
CA GLY A 31 -3.25 -25.52 5.02
C GLY A 31 -2.62 -25.38 6.41
N VAL A 32 -3.42 -25.32 7.48
CA VAL A 32 -2.90 -25.25 8.86
C VAL A 32 -3.21 -26.55 9.63
N GLY A 33 -2.15 -27.19 10.14
CA GLY A 33 -2.23 -28.42 10.93
C GLY A 33 -2.04 -29.72 10.17
N THR A 34 -2.14 -30.85 10.87
CA THR A 34 -2.02 -32.19 10.30
C THR A 34 -3.16 -33.11 10.77
N PRO A 35 -4.07 -33.55 9.88
CA PRO A 35 -4.12 -33.21 8.45
C PRO A 35 -4.38 -31.72 8.19
N PRO A 36 -3.97 -31.18 7.02
CA PRO A 36 -4.16 -29.76 6.70
C PRO A 36 -5.63 -29.33 6.79
N GLN A 37 -5.86 -28.17 7.42
CA GLN A 37 -7.15 -27.46 7.41
C GLN A 37 -6.99 -26.25 6.51
N ASN A 38 -7.74 -26.17 5.41
CA ASN A 38 -7.52 -25.15 4.39
C ASN A 38 -8.15 -23.81 4.77
N PHE A 39 -7.45 -22.73 4.41
CA PHE A 39 -7.86 -21.34 4.59
C PHE A 39 -7.48 -20.55 3.35
N THR A 40 -8.38 -19.67 2.94
CA THR A 40 -8.08 -18.65 1.95
C THR A 40 -7.44 -17.45 2.66
N VAL A 41 -6.26 -17.01 2.23
CA VAL A 41 -5.56 -15.90 2.89
C VAL A 41 -5.03 -14.87 1.90
N ILE A 42 -5.00 -13.61 2.34
CA ILE A 42 -4.23 -12.57 1.65
C ILE A 42 -2.76 -12.75 2.02
N PHE A 43 -1.89 -12.76 1.00
CA PHE A 43 -0.44 -12.72 1.18
C PHE A 43 -0.01 -11.25 1.23
N ASP A 44 0.33 -10.77 2.42
CA ASP A 44 0.39 -9.34 2.73
C ASP A 44 1.81 -8.88 3.09
N THR A 45 2.47 -8.14 2.20
CA THR A 45 3.82 -7.60 2.46
C THR A 45 3.82 -6.39 3.40
N GLY A 46 2.66 -5.82 3.73
CA GLY A 46 2.47 -4.73 4.69
C GLY A 46 2.37 -5.19 6.15
N SER A 47 2.12 -6.48 6.42
CA SER A 47 2.08 -7.07 7.77
C SER A 47 2.99 -8.28 7.94
N SER A 48 3.16 -8.80 9.15
CA SER A 48 4.18 -9.84 9.45
C SER A 48 3.68 -11.02 10.27
N ASN A 49 2.38 -11.04 10.60
CA ASN A 49 1.78 -12.14 11.34
C ASN A 49 0.91 -12.99 10.41
N LEU A 50 0.95 -14.30 10.59
CA LEU A 50 -0.09 -15.20 10.11
C LEU A 50 -1.23 -15.24 11.14
N TRP A 51 -2.47 -15.08 10.69
CA TRP A 51 -3.65 -15.29 11.53
C TRP A 51 -4.80 -15.91 10.75
N VAL A 52 -5.57 -16.75 11.44
CA VAL A 52 -6.78 -17.41 10.90
C VAL A 52 -7.88 -17.49 11.97
N PRO A 53 -9.16 -17.61 11.56
CA PRO A 53 -10.26 -17.67 12.51
C PRO A 53 -10.19 -18.91 13.40
N SER A 54 -10.34 -18.75 14.71
CA SER A 54 -10.37 -19.88 15.65
C SER A 54 -11.74 -20.52 15.71
N SER A 55 -11.80 -21.83 15.97
CA SER A 55 -13.02 -22.48 16.45
C SER A 55 -13.55 -21.90 17.76
N LYS A 56 -12.73 -21.09 18.47
CA LYS A 56 -13.08 -20.36 19.69
C LYS A 56 -13.63 -18.94 19.44
N CYS A 57 -13.80 -18.54 18.18
CA CYS A 57 -14.44 -17.28 17.81
C CYS A 57 -15.97 -17.42 17.79
N TYR A 58 -16.64 -16.97 18.85
CA TYR A 58 -18.09 -17.15 19.03
C TYR A 58 -18.92 -15.88 18.78
N PHE A 59 -18.31 -14.70 18.83
CA PHE A 59 -19.07 -13.44 18.91
C PHE A 59 -18.90 -12.51 17.71
N SER A 60 -18.02 -12.85 16.76
CA SER A 60 -17.83 -12.09 15.52
C SER A 60 -18.58 -12.75 14.36
N ILE A 61 -19.41 -11.96 13.67
CA ILE A 61 -20.19 -12.42 12.50
C ILE A 61 -19.26 -12.97 11.41
N ALA A 62 -18.12 -12.32 11.19
CA ALA A 62 -17.08 -12.76 10.24
C ALA A 62 -16.71 -14.25 10.43
N CYS A 63 -16.47 -14.69 11.67
CA CYS A 63 -16.10 -16.08 11.99
C CYS A 63 -17.21 -17.11 11.73
N TYR A 64 -18.46 -16.71 11.46
CA TYR A 64 -19.53 -17.61 11.05
C TYR A 64 -19.58 -17.83 9.54
N LEU A 65 -18.99 -16.91 8.76
CA LEU A 65 -18.95 -16.97 7.30
C LEU A 65 -17.64 -17.57 6.78
N HIS A 66 -16.61 -17.65 7.62
CA HIS A 66 -15.27 -18.09 7.27
C HIS A 66 -14.89 -19.46 7.88
N HIS A 67 -13.89 -20.11 7.29
CA HIS A 67 -13.30 -21.33 7.82
C HIS A 67 -12.67 -21.07 9.20
N LYS A 68 -12.65 -22.11 10.04
CA LYS A 68 -12.16 -22.02 11.41
C LYS A 68 -11.17 -23.11 11.74
N TYR A 69 -10.04 -22.72 12.29
CA TYR A 69 -8.99 -23.60 12.77
C TYR A 69 -9.43 -24.33 14.03
N LYS A 70 -9.30 -25.66 13.99
CA LYS A 70 -9.64 -26.58 15.09
C LYS A 70 -8.38 -27.28 15.58
N SER A 71 -7.74 -26.71 16.60
CA SER A 71 -6.55 -27.30 17.25
C SER A 71 -6.74 -28.76 17.68
N THR A 72 -7.94 -29.17 18.10
CA THR A 72 -8.24 -30.55 18.49
C THR A 72 -8.21 -31.56 17.34
N LYS A 73 -8.17 -31.10 16.09
CA LYS A 73 -8.10 -31.94 14.88
C LYS A 73 -6.71 -32.01 14.28
N SER A 74 -5.75 -31.25 14.81
CA SER A 74 -4.36 -31.27 14.34
C SER A 74 -3.47 -32.07 15.28
N THR A 75 -2.73 -33.03 14.71
CA THR A 75 -1.76 -33.87 15.42
C THR A 75 -0.42 -33.16 15.67
N THR A 76 -0.14 -32.09 14.92
CA THR A 76 1.10 -31.31 14.98
C THR A 76 0.96 -30.01 15.78
N TYR A 77 -0.26 -29.73 16.26
CA TYR A 77 -0.58 -28.58 17.10
C TYR A 77 0.25 -28.53 18.39
N LYS A 78 0.77 -27.33 18.68
CA LYS A 78 1.39 -26.96 19.94
C LYS A 78 0.71 -25.72 20.51
N LYS A 79 0.30 -25.83 21.77
CA LYS A 79 -0.33 -24.72 22.50
C LYS A 79 0.72 -23.69 22.91
N ASN A 80 0.47 -22.42 22.59
CA ASN A 80 1.22 -21.28 23.13
C ASN A 80 0.34 -20.48 24.11
N GLY A 81 -0.76 -19.87 23.62
CA GLY A 81 -1.80 -19.26 24.44
C GLY A 81 -1.57 -17.80 24.85
N GLU A 82 -0.43 -17.20 24.48
CA GLU A 82 -0.16 -15.77 24.65
C GLU A 82 -1.19 -14.94 23.86
N THR A 83 -1.87 -13.99 24.49
CA THR A 83 -2.91 -13.17 23.84
C THR A 83 -2.32 -12.00 23.08
N CYS A 84 -2.97 -11.61 21.98
CA CYS A 84 -2.56 -10.46 21.18
C CYS A 84 -3.74 -9.73 20.55
N THR A 85 -3.49 -8.49 20.15
CA THR A 85 -4.41 -7.66 19.37
C THR A 85 -3.63 -7.02 18.23
N ILE A 86 -4.20 -7.01 17.03
CA ILE A 86 -3.67 -6.29 15.87
C ILE A 86 -4.73 -5.29 15.41
N SER A 87 -4.32 -4.06 15.19
CA SER A 87 -5.17 -3.00 14.62
C SER A 87 -4.72 -2.72 13.19
N TYR A 88 -5.65 -2.85 12.26
CA TYR A 88 -5.53 -2.44 10.86
C TYR A 88 -6.22 -1.09 10.66
N GLY A 89 -6.01 -0.45 9.50
CA GLY A 89 -6.65 0.84 9.21
C GLY A 89 -8.18 0.80 9.27
N SER A 90 -8.78 -0.29 8.81
CA SER A 90 -10.23 -0.47 8.70
C SER A 90 -10.83 -1.40 9.78
N GLY A 91 -10.02 -1.90 10.72
CA GLY A 91 -10.47 -2.97 11.61
C GLY A 91 -9.48 -3.39 12.69
N SER A 92 -9.90 -4.33 13.53
CA SER A 92 -8.99 -4.97 14.47
C SER A 92 -9.33 -6.44 14.66
N ILE A 93 -8.31 -7.22 14.98
CA ILE A 93 -8.45 -8.62 15.38
C ILE A 93 -7.84 -8.80 16.77
N ALA A 94 -8.43 -9.69 17.56
CA ALA A 94 -7.89 -10.10 18.85
C ALA A 94 -7.94 -11.63 18.96
N GLY A 95 -6.95 -12.21 19.60
CA GLY A 95 -6.75 -13.65 19.61
C GLY A 95 -5.65 -14.09 20.57
N PHE A 96 -5.12 -15.27 20.31
CA PHE A 96 -3.97 -15.81 21.01
C PHE A 96 -3.09 -16.61 20.06
N PHE A 97 -1.82 -16.74 20.41
CA PHE A 97 -0.86 -17.49 19.63
C PHE A 97 -1.03 -19.01 19.79
N SER A 98 -0.77 -19.70 18.70
CA SER A 98 -0.66 -21.14 18.59
C SER A 98 0.50 -21.47 17.64
N GLU A 99 0.99 -22.70 17.70
CA GLU A 99 2.02 -23.20 16.80
C GLU A 99 1.51 -24.45 16.09
N ASP A 100 1.72 -24.54 14.78
CA ASP A 100 1.39 -25.73 14.00
C ASP A 100 2.23 -25.81 12.71
N SER A 101 2.07 -26.86 11.93
CA SER A 101 2.61 -26.94 10.57
C SER A 101 1.71 -26.17 9.60
N VAL A 102 2.31 -25.39 8.70
CA VAL A 102 1.60 -24.63 7.68
C VAL A 102 2.08 -25.09 6.31
N LEU A 103 1.14 -25.54 5.48
CA LEU A 103 1.32 -25.86 4.07
C LEU A 103 1.03 -24.61 3.24
N VAL A 104 2.01 -24.17 2.46
CA VAL A 104 1.87 -23.09 1.47
C VAL A 104 2.47 -23.60 0.17
N GLY A 105 1.70 -23.62 -0.91
CA GLY A 105 2.10 -24.35 -2.13
C GLY A 105 2.38 -25.81 -1.79
N GLU A 106 3.58 -26.29 -2.12
CA GLU A 106 4.08 -27.62 -1.77
C GLU A 106 4.95 -27.62 -0.49
N LEU A 107 5.21 -26.45 0.11
CA LEU A 107 6.11 -26.30 1.25
C LEU A 107 5.39 -26.49 2.58
N VAL A 108 5.88 -27.43 3.39
CA VAL A 108 5.40 -27.65 4.77
C VAL A 108 6.35 -26.98 5.78
N VAL A 109 5.96 -25.81 6.25
CA VAL A 109 6.67 -25.04 7.28
C VAL A 109 6.27 -25.54 8.66
N LYS A 110 7.20 -26.16 9.40
CA LYS A 110 6.91 -26.74 10.72
C LYS A 110 7.02 -25.71 11.84
N ASN A 111 6.24 -25.90 12.90
CA ASN A 111 6.27 -25.08 14.13
C ASN A 111 6.08 -23.58 13.86
N GLN A 112 5.29 -23.22 12.85
CA GLN A 112 5.00 -21.82 12.56
C GLN A 112 4.09 -21.26 13.66
N LYS A 113 4.55 -20.19 14.34
CA LYS A 113 3.73 -19.44 15.30
C LYS A 113 2.73 -18.58 14.53
N PHE A 114 1.45 -18.68 14.86
CA PHE A 114 0.37 -17.92 14.22
C PHE A 114 -0.72 -17.56 15.25
N ILE A 115 -1.64 -16.69 14.87
CA ILE A 115 -2.71 -16.21 15.75
C ILE A 115 -4.02 -16.92 15.40
N GLU A 116 -4.64 -17.52 16.43
CA GLU A 116 -6.03 -17.94 16.41
C GLU A 116 -6.92 -16.75 16.81
N THR A 117 -7.65 -16.16 15.86
CA THR A 117 -8.53 -15.02 16.18
C THR A 117 -9.77 -15.48 16.94
N THR A 118 -10.11 -14.75 18.01
CA THR A 118 -11.34 -14.96 18.80
C THR A 118 -12.34 -13.82 18.62
N ARG A 119 -11.88 -12.69 18.10
CA ARG A 119 -12.67 -11.52 17.73
C ARG A 119 -12.08 -10.88 16.50
N GLU A 120 -12.96 -10.59 15.54
CA GLU A 120 -12.70 -9.82 14.34
C GLU A 120 -13.73 -8.70 14.26
N ALA A 121 -13.25 -7.46 14.20
CA ALA A 121 -14.07 -6.27 14.24
C ALA A 121 -13.80 -5.40 13.01
N SER A 122 -14.53 -5.68 11.93
CA SER A 122 -14.67 -4.81 10.75
C SER A 122 -15.72 -5.36 9.79
N PRO A 123 -16.50 -4.51 9.09
CA PRO A 123 -17.27 -4.93 7.92
C PRO A 123 -16.40 -5.57 6.83
N THR A 124 -15.13 -5.17 6.69
CA THR A 124 -14.20 -5.72 5.70
C THR A 124 -14.04 -7.24 5.88
N PHE A 125 -13.95 -7.72 7.12
CA PHE A 125 -13.83 -9.15 7.43
C PHE A 125 -15.15 -9.93 7.28
N ILE A 126 -16.29 -9.24 7.08
CA ILE A 126 -17.59 -9.88 6.83
C ILE A 126 -17.82 -10.06 5.32
N ILE A 127 -17.38 -9.07 4.53
CA ILE A 127 -17.63 -9.01 3.08
C ILE A 127 -16.48 -9.64 2.28
N GLY A 128 -15.27 -9.66 2.85
CA GLY A 128 -14.09 -10.26 2.23
C GLY A 128 -14.29 -11.73 1.87
N LYS A 129 -13.57 -12.18 0.84
CA LYS A 129 -13.56 -13.58 0.38
C LYS A 129 -12.39 -14.39 0.94
N PHE A 130 -11.68 -13.83 1.92
CA PHE A 130 -10.54 -14.45 2.58
C PHE A 130 -10.86 -14.76 4.04
N ASP A 131 -10.35 -15.87 4.54
CA ASP A 131 -10.47 -16.27 5.95
C ASP A 131 -9.45 -15.54 6.84
N GLY A 132 -8.24 -15.28 6.33
CA GLY A 132 -7.14 -14.72 7.13
C GLY A 132 -6.10 -13.95 6.33
N ILE A 133 -5.01 -13.58 7.01
CA ILE A 133 -3.85 -12.91 6.39
C ILE A 133 -2.59 -13.68 6.76
N LEU A 134 -1.73 -13.86 5.76
CA LEU A 134 -0.37 -14.36 5.90
C LEU A 134 0.60 -13.20 5.64
N GLY A 135 1.16 -12.65 6.71
CA GLY A 135 2.11 -11.54 6.64
C GLY A 135 3.48 -11.96 6.07
N LEU A 136 3.97 -11.19 5.11
CA LEU A 136 5.24 -11.34 4.40
C LEU A 136 6.22 -10.18 4.64
N GLY A 137 5.88 -9.24 5.51
CA GLY A 137 6.76 -8.20 6.02
C GLY A 137 7.87 -8.74 6.93
N PHE A 138 8.64 -7.84 7.52
CA PHE A 138 9.81 -8.18 8.34
C PHE A 138 9.46 -8.42 9.81
N PRO A 139 10.25 -9.23 10.55
CA PRO A 139 9.98 -9.57 11.95
C PRO A 139 9.88 -8.37 12.90
N GLU A 140 10.47 -7.21 12.58
CA GLU A 140 10.46 -6.00 13.43
C GLU A 140 9.05 -5.44 13.69
N ILE A 141 8.08 -5.72 12.82
CA ILE A 141 6.68 -5.29 13.00
C ILE A 141 5.75 -6.44 13.40
N SER A 142 6.30 -7.64 13.63
CA SER A 142 5.51 -8.80 14.04
C SER A 142 5.10 -8.71 15.51
N VAL A 143 3.79 -8.83 15.76
CA VAL A 143 3.25 -8.90 17.12
C VAL A 143 3.68 -10.22 17.77
N GLY A 144 4.04 -10.16 19.05
CA GLY A 144 4.46 -11.32 19.84
C GLY A 144 5.75 -11.98 19.34
N SER A 145 6.57 -11.24 18.58
CA SER A 145 7.83 -11.69 17.98
C SER A 145 7.69 -13.03 17.24
N ALA A 146 6.54 -13.27 16.61
CA ALA A 146 6.32 -14.45 15.80
C ALA A 146 7.13 -14.33 14.49
N PRO A 147 7.92 -15.34 14.09
CA PRO A 147 8.67 -15.27 12.85
C PRO A 147 7.71 -15.21 11.65
N PRO A 148 7.90 -14.31 10.68
CA PRO A 148 7.21 -14.38 9.40
C PRO A 148 7.49 -15.72 8.71
N ILE A 149 6.54 -16.18 7.88
CA ILE A 149 6.64 -17.54 7.34
C ILE A 149 7.85 -17.75 6.42
N TRP A 150 8.24 -16.72 5.66
CA TRP A 150 9.41 -16.78 4.78
C TRP A 150 10.71 -16.95 5.58
N GLN A 151 10.78 -16.40 6.80
CA GLN A 151 11.92 -16.60 7.69
C GLN A 151 11.99 -18.05 8.16
N SER A 152 10.85 -18.62 8.55
CA SER A 152 10.75 -20.04 8.90
C SER A 152 11.12 -20.95 7.73
N MET A 153 10.74 -20.59 6.49
CA MET A 153 11.14 -21.32 5.27
C MET A 153 12.66 -21.28 5.04
N GLN A 154 13.27 -20.10 5.19
CA GLN A 154 14.72 -19.92 5.08
C GLN A 154 15.47 -20.75 6.15
N GLU A 155 15.08 -20.65 7.41
CA GLU A 155 15.70 -21.37 8.53
C GLU A 155 15.58 -22.90 8.37
N GLN A 156 14.45 -23.38 7.82
CA GLN A 156 14.20 -24.79 7.55
C GLN A 156 14.77 -25.27 6.20
N LYS A 157 15.40 -24.37 5.41
CA LYS A 157 15.98 -24.64 4.09
C LYS A 157 14.97 -25.25 3.11
N LEU A 158 13.77 -24.68 3.10
CA LEU A 158 12.65 -25.13 2.26
C LEU A 158 12.67 -24.51 0.85
N ILE A 159 13.46 -23.45 0.66
CA ILE A 159 13.51 -22.65 -0.58
C ILE A 159 14.94 -22.59 -1.11
N GLU A 160 15.10 -22.52 -2.43
CA GLU A 160 16.42 -22.50 -3.09
C GLU A 160 17.10 -21.12 -2.97
N LYS A 161 16.32 -20.04 -3.08
CA LYS A 161 16.80 -18.66 -2.98
C LYS A 161 16.04 -17.91 -1.91
N ASP A 162 16.70 -16.93 -1.32
CA ASP A 162 16.13 -16.08 -0.28
C ASP A 162 15.28 -14.94 -0.87
N ILE A 163 14.34 -15.32 -1.74
CA ILE A 163 13.43 -14.41 -2.46
C ILE A 163 12.01 -14.96 -2.48
N PHE A 164 11.04 -14.08 -2.67
CA PHE A 164 9.72 -14.43 -3.21
C PHE A 164 9.28 -13.38 -4.23
N SER A 165 8.37 -13.73 -5.14
CA SER A 165 7.90 -12.79 -6.17
C SER A 165 6.41 -12.89 -6.44
N PHE A 166 5.83 -11.76 -6.81
CA PHE A 166 4.43 -11.63 -7.20
C PHE A 166 4.29 -11.27 -8.68
N TRP A 167 3.38 -11.96 -9.32
CA TRP A 167 2.70 -11.53 -10.54
C TRP A 167 1.20 -11.42 -10.24
N LEU A 168 0.65 -10.22 -10.40
CA LEU A 168 -0.78 -9.98 -10.20
C LEU A 168 -1.41 -9.73 -11.56
N ASN A 169 -2.30 -10.61 -11.99
CA ASN A 169 -2.99 -10.46 -13.25
C ASN A 169 -4.10 -9.40 -13.09
N ARG A 170 -4.14 -8.48 -14.05
CA ARG A 170 -5.11 -7.37 -14.11
C ARG A 170 -6.14 -7.55 -15.23
N ASP A 171 -6.11 -8.69 -15.91
CA ASP A 171 -7.14 -9.07 -16.88
C ASP A 171 -8.33 -9.68 -16.12
N PRO A 172 -9.49 -8.99 -16.04
CA PRO A 172 -10.65 -9.48 -15.32
C PRO A 172 -11.30 -10.72 -15.97
N ASP A 173 -11.01 -10.97 -17.25
CA ASP A 173 -11.53 -12.12 -18.00
C ASP A 173 -10.62 -13.35 -17.90
N ALA A 174 -9.43 -13.20 -17.30
CA ALA A 174 -8.47 -14.29 -17.17
C ALA A 174 -8.88 -15.27 -16.05
N SER A 175 -8.65 -16.56 -16.30
CA SER A 175 -8.94 -17.61 -15.32
C SER A 175 -7.94 -17.68 -14.16
N ALA A 176 -6.78 -17.04 -14.29
CA ALA A 176 -5.74 -16.99 -13.26
C ALA A 176 -5.62 -15.55 -12.74
N GLY A 177 -5.87 -15.36 -11.45
CA GLY A 177 -5.78 -14.05 -10.81
C GLY A 177 -4.33 -13.60 -10.60
N GLY A 178 -3.40 -14.51 -10.34
CA GLY A 178 -2.00 -14.19 -10.20
C GLY A 178 -1.17 -15.38 -9.73
N GLU A 179 0.08 -15.12 -9.38
CA GLU A 179 1.04 -16.11 -8.92
C GLU A 179 1.96 -15.49 -7.86
N LEU A 180 2.13 -16.20 -6.75
CA LEU A 180 3.18 -15.97 -5.76
C LEU A 180 4.17 -17.13 -5.83
N VAL A 181 5.45 -16.82 -5.96
CA VAL A 181 6.52 -17.83 -6.01
C VAL A 181 7.44 -17.66 -4.80
N PHE A 182 7.62 -18.71 -4.00
CA PHE A 182 8.65 -18.75 -2.96
C PHE A 182 9.92 -19.41 -3.51
N GLY A 183 11.07 -18.80 -3.24
CA GLY A 183 12.38 -19.34 -3.64
C GLY A 183 12.79 -19.07 -5.10
N GLY A 184 11.98 -18.35 -5.87
CA GLY A 184 12.14 -18.25 -7.31
C GLY A 184 11.46 -17.05 -7.95
N VAL A 185 11.46 -17.05 -9.29
CA VAL A 185 10.75 -16.07 -10.14
C VAL A 185 10.37 -16.76 -11.46
N ASP A 186 9.08 -16.79 -11.84
CA ASP A 186 8.70 -17.28 -13.17
C ASP A 186 8.97 -16.22 -14.25
N LYS A 187 9.84 -16.57 -15.20
CA LYS A 187 10.24 -15.74 -16.34
C LYS A 187 9.11 -15.45 -17.32
N LYS A 188 8.01 -16.19 -17.29
CA LYS A 188 6.84 -15.95 -18.14
C LYS A 188 6.08 -14.69 -17.74
N HIS A 189 6.20 -14.25 -16.49
CA HIS A 189 5.36 -13.21 -15.92
C HIS A 189 5.98 -11.81 -15.94
N TYR A 190 7.16 -11.63 -16.53
CA TYR A 190 7.76 -10.32 -16.71
C TYR A 190 8.56 -10.18 -18.01
N LYS A 191 8.76 -8.94 -18.44
CA LYS A 191 9.57 -8.56 -19.59
C LYS A 191 10.78 -7.74 -19.16
N GLY A 192 11.92 -8.01 -19.78
CA GLY A 192 13.15 -7.26 -19.52
C GLY A 192 13.89 -7.71 -18.25
N LYS A 193 14.44 -6.75 -17.50
CA LYS A 193 15.21 -7.00 -16.28
C LYS A 193 14.60 -6.22 -15.13
N HIS A 194 14.63 -6.80 -13.92
CA HIS A 194 14.24 -6.09 -12.71
C HIS A 194 15.19 -4.93 -12.41
N THR A 195 14.64 -3.82 -11.99
CA THR A 195 15.37 -2.71 -11.38
C THR A 195 15.26 -2.88 -9.88
N TYR A 196 16.40 -3.05 -9.21
CA TYR A 196 16.45 -3.28 -7.77
C TYR A 196 16.72 -2.00 -6.99
N VAL A 197 16.04 -1.85 -5.87
CA VAL A 197 16.23 -0.80 -4.86
C VAL A 197 16.45 -1.43 -3.48
N PRO A 198 17.38 -0.92 -2.67
CA PRO A 198 17.62 -1.46 -1.33
C PRO A 198 16.45 -1.12 -0.40
N VAL A 199 16.19 -1.99 0.56
CA VAL A 199 15.27 -1.71 1.67
C VAL A 199 15.91 -0.67 2.59
N THR A 200 15.24 0.45 2.80
CA THR A 200 15.77 1.58 3.58
C THR A 200 15.43 1.50 5.05
N ARG A 201 14.35 0.78 5.40
CA ARG A 201 13.93 0.57 6.77
C ARG A 201 13.31 -0.81 6.98
N LYS A 202 14.06 -1.69 7.65
CA LYS A 202 13.56 -3.02 8.06
C LYS A 202 12.38 -2.89 9.03
N GLY A 203 11.43 -3.79 8.85
CA GLY A 203 10.04 -3.69 9.31
C GLY A 203 9.09 -3.75 8.13
N TYR A 204 9.29 -2.87 7.15
CA TYR A 204 8.50 -2.82 5.93
C TYR A 204 9.37 -3.09 4.71
N TRP A 205 8.74 -3.50 3.61
CA TRP A 205 9.35 -3.49 2.28
C TRP A 205 9.41 -2.04 1.73
N GLN A 206 10.13 -1.20 2.47
CA GLN A 206 10.26 0.23 2.22
C GLN A 206 11.54 0.55 1.45
N PHE A 207 11.48 1.42 0.46
CA PHE A 207 12.61 1.93 -0.30
C PHE A 207 12.50 3.45 -0.54
N ASP A 208 13.61 4.07 -0.95
CA ASP A 208 13.60 5.48 -1.36
C ASP A 208 13.13 5.62 -2.81
N MET A 209 12.14 6.48 -3.00
CA MET A 209 11.52 6.81 -4.27
C MET A 209 11.76 8.29 -4.60
N GLY A 210 11.82 8.60 -5.88
CA GLY A 210 11.82 9.97 -6.38
C GLY A 210 10.40 10.52 -6.53
N ASP A 211 10.22 11.33 -7.58
CA ASP A 211 8.97 12.05 -7.80
C ASP A 211 7.86 11.21 -8.44
N LEU A 212 6.62 11.68 -8.30
CA LEU A 212 5.50 11.30 -9.15
C LEU A 212 5.33 12.34 -10.25
N LEU A 213 5.26 11.89 -11.50
CA LEU A 213 5.04 12.72 -12.67
C LEU A 213 3.61 12.53 -13.21
N ILE A 214 2.97 13.62 -13.62
CA ILE A 214 1.66 13.63 -14.27
C ILE A 214 1.86 14.10 -15.72
N GLY A 215 1.65 13.24 -16.71
CA GLY A 215 1.88 13.57 -18.12
C GLY A 215 3.34 13.96 -18.42
N GLY A 216 4.29 13.50 -17.60
CA GLY A 216 5.70 13.86 -17.68
C GLY A 216 6.12 15.07 -16.81
N ASP A 217 5.17 15.82 -16.26
CA ASP A 217 5.45 16.96 -15.40
C ASP A 217 5.57 16.58 -13.92
N SER A 218 6.52 17.19 -13.21
CA SER A 218 6.72 17.01 -11.76
C SER A 218 5.49 17.44 -10.95
N THR A 219 5.23 16.74 -9.85
CA THR A 219 4.25 17.18 -8.83
C THR A 219 4.87 18.04 -7.73
N GLY A 220 6.20 18.23 -7.79
CA GLY A 220 7.00 19.08 -6.90
C GLY A 220 7.24 18.51 -5.50
N PHE A 221 6.27 17.80 -4.93
CA PHE A 221 6.29 17.38 -3.53
C PHE A 221 7.33 16.28 -3.24
N CYS A 222 7.41 15.25 -4.10
CA CYS A 222 8.37 14.15 -3.94
C CYS A 222 9.67 14.34 -4.73
N ALA A 223 9.90 15.53 -5.32
CA ALA A 223 11.12 15.82 -6.07
C ALA A 223 12.39 15.74 -5.21
N GLY A 224 12.28 16.04 -3.91
CA GLY A 224 13.36 15.89 -2.93
C GLY A 224 13.55 14.47 -2.39
N GLY A 225 12.75 13.52 -2.87
CA GLY A 225 12.68 12.14 -2.38
C GLY A 225 11.49 11.91 -1.45
N CYS A 226 10.86 10.76 -1.61
CA CYS A 226 9.83 10.21 -0.73
C CYS A 226 10.17 8.76 -0.41
N ALA A 227 9.64 8.22 0.69
CA ALA A 227 9.66 6.78 0.90
C ALA A 227 8.52 6.11 0.13
N ALA A 228 8.67 4.84 -0.20
CA ALA A 228 7.57 4.00 -0.70
C ALA A 228 7.64 2.62 -0.05
N ILE A 229 6.49 2.05 0.30
CA ILE A 229 6.31 0.67 0.75
C ILE A 229 5.59 -0.08 -0.36
N VAL A 230 6.04 -1.29 -0.68
CA VAL A 230 5.27 -2.19 -1.54
C VAL A 230 4.39 -3.08 -0.67
N ASP A 231 3.09 -3.04 -0.91
CA ASP A 231 2.09 -3.68 -0.06
C ASP A 231 1.06 -4.47 -0.89
N SER A 232 1.28 -5.77 -1.02
CA SER A 232 0.34 -6.69 -1.69
C SER A 232 -0.97 -6.91 -0.90
N GLY A 233 -1.05 -6.43 0.34
CA GLY A 233 -2.28 -6.44 1.14
C GLY A 233 -3.22 -5.27 0.84
N THR A 234 -2.79 -4.31 0.01
CA THR A 234 -3.54 -3.11 -0.36
C THR A 234 -3.69 -3.01 -1.87
N SER A 235 -4.88 -2.68 -2.36
CA SER A 235 -5.11 -2.54 -3.81
C SER A 235 -4.68 -1.18 -4.36
N LEU A 236 -5.10 -0.10 -3.69
CA LEU A 236 -4.91 1.28 -4.16
C LEU A 236 -3.49 1.79 -3.88
N LEU A 237 -3.10 2.83 -4.64
CA LEU A 237 -1.93 3.65 -4.38
C LEU A 237 -2.28 4.68 -3.30
N ALA A 238 -1.64 4.60 -2.13
CA ALA A 238 -1.86 5.58 -1.07
C ALA A 238 -0.69 6.57 -1.02
N GLY A 239 -0.96 7.87 -1.05
CA GLY A 239 0.10 8.89 -1.07
C GLY A 239 -0.29 10.24 -0.49
N PRO A 240 0.66 11.19 -0.42
CA PRO A 240 0.44 12.51 0.17
C PRO A 240 -0.74 13.23 -0.50
N THR A 241 -1.64 13.81 0.31
CA THR A 241 -2.82 14.55 -0.18
C THR A 241 -2.44 15.65 -1.18
N THR A 242 -1.30 16.31 -0.97
CA THR A 242 -0.74 17.34 -1.87
C THR A 242 -0.54 16.84 -3.29
N ILE A 243 -0.18 15.57 -3.46
CA ILE A 243 0.01 14.94 -4.78
C ILE A 243 -1.31 14.36 -5.29
N VAL A 244 -2.04 13.64 -4.45
CA VAL A 244 -3.30 12.98 -4.86
C VAL A 244 -4.34 14.00 -5.31
N ALA A 245 -4.37 15.22 -4.74
CA ALA A 245 -5.22 16.30 -5.24
C ALA A 245 -4.86 16.73 -6.68
N GLN A 246 -3.56 16.82 -7.00
CA GLN A 246 -3.10 17.11 -8.37
C GLN A 246 -3.47 15.99 -9.33
N VAL A 247 -3.35 14.72 -8.90
CA VAL A 247 -3.77 13.55 -9.68
C VAL A 247 -5.27 13.59 -9.93
N ASN A 248 -6.09 13.73 -8.89
CA ASN A 248 -7.55 13.80 -8.99
C ASN A 248 -8.00 14.89 -9.95
N HIS A 249 -7.38 16.07 -9.88
CA HIS A 249 -7.65 17.15 -10.82
C HIS A 249 -7.28 16.77 -12.26
N ALA A 250 -6.10 16.18 -12.48
CA ALA A 250 -5.61 15.82 -13.82
C ALA A 250 -6.39 14.68 -14.49
N ILE A 251 -6.95 13.76 -13.71
CA ILE A 251 -7.75 12.63 -14.22
C ILE A 251 -9.26 12.89 -14.16
N GLY A 252 -9.68 14.08 -13.73
CA GLY A 252 -11.10 14.43 -13.62
C GLY A 252 -11.85 13.72 -12.49
N ALA A 253 -11.17 13.15 -11.48
CA ALA A 253 -11.79 12.42 -10.38
C ALA A 253 -12.60 13.33 -9.44
N GLU A 254 -13.73 12.82 -8.96
CA GLU A 254 -14.53 13.51 -7.95
C GLU A 254 -13.72 13.71 -6.66
N GLY A 255 -13.88 14.89 -6.06
CA GLY A 255 -13.25 15.25 -4.80
C GLY A 255 -14.18 16.08 -3.93
N ILE A 256 -13.67 16.53 -2.79
CA ILE A 256 -14.40 17.33 -1.82
C ILE A 256 -13.86 18.75 -1.84
N ILE A 257 -14.77 19.71 -1.76
CA ILE A 257 -14.45 21.12 -1.63
C ILE A 257 -13.99 21.37 -0.18
N SER A 258 -12.74 21.81 0.01
CA SER A 258 -12.27 22.31 1.31
C SER A 258 -12.41 23.82 1.38
N THR A 259 -13.18 24.26 2.39
CA THR A 259 -13.36 25.67 2.71
C THR A 259 -12.08 26.32 3.21
N GLU A 260 -11.29 25.59 4.01
CA GLU A 260 -10.01 26.05 4.55
C GLU A 260 -8.98 26.24 3.43
N CYS A 261 -8.91 25.30 2.48
CA CYS A 261 -8.06 25.41 1.30
C CYS A 261 -8.44 26.62 0.45
N LYS A 262 -9.73 26.78 0.14
CA LYS A 262 -10.22 27.95 -0.62
C LYS A 262 -9.96 29.27 0.10
N GLU A 263 -10.11 29.30 1.42
CA GLU A 263 -9.79 30.47 2.23
C GLU A 263 -8.30 30.82 2.13
N VAL A 264 -7.41 29.83 2.26
CA VAL A 264 -5.97 30.05 2.11
C VAL A 264 -5.63 30.60 0.72
N VAL A 265 -6.15 30.01 -0.34
CA VAL A 265 -5.87 30.49 -1.72
C VAL A 265 -6.40 31.91 -1.91
N ARG A 266 -7.62 32.21 -1.42
CA ARG A 266 -8.26 33.52 -1.57
C ARG A 266 -7.57 34.63 -0.78
N GLU A 267 -7.30 34.39 0.50
CA GLU A 267 -6.79 35.42 1.42
C GLU A 267 -5.27 35.55 1.38
N TYR A 268 -4.56 34.44 1.17
CA TYR A 268 -3.10 34.38 1.30
C TYR A 268 -2.37 33.96 0.02
N GLY A 269 -3.08 33.53 -1.03
CA GLY A 269 -2.46 33.02 -2.26
C GLY A 269 -1.50 34.02 -2.92
N GLU A 270 -1.86 35.30 -2.98
CA GLU A 270 -0.98 36.33 -3.53
C GLU A 270 0.29 36.52 -2.68
N MET A 271 0.15 36.54 -1.35
CA MET A 271 1.28 36.67 -0.42
C MET A 271 2.21 35.45 -0.53
N ILE A 272 1.65 34.24 -0.62
CA ILE A 272 2.42 33.00 -0.83
C ILE A 272 3.24 33.11 -2.12
N LEU A 273 2.58 33.51 -3.22
CA LEU A 273 3.22 33.68 -4.51
C LEU A 273 4.35 34.70 -4.47
N GLU A 274 4.12 35.88 -3.86
CA GLU A 274 5.12 36.94 -3.73
C GLU A 274 6.32 36.49 -2.90
N LEU A 275 6.10 35.80 -1.78
CA LEU A 275 7.17 35.25 -0.95
C LEU A 275 8.00 34.21 -1.72
N LEU A 276 7.37 33.35 -2.51
CA LEU A 276 8.07 32.37 -3.35
C LEU A 276 8.87 33.03 -4.47
N VAL A 277 8.32 34.05 -5.14
CA VAL A 277 9.05 34.85 -6.15
C VAL A 277 10.23 35.59 -5.51
N ALA A 278 10.09 36.05 -4.27
CA ALA A 278 11.16 36.63 -3.47
C ALA A 278 12.18 35.59 -2.94
N GLN A 279 12.13 34.34 -3.43
CA GLN A 279 13.03 33.24 -3.07
C GLN A 279 12.99 32.85 -1.58
N THR A 280 11.85 33.07 -0.93
CA THR A 280 11.61 32.53 0.41
C THR A 280 11.61 31.02 0.34
N ARG A 281 12.24 30.37 1.33
CA ARG A 281 12.22 28.91 1.42
C ARG A 281 10.77 28.43 1.61
N PRO A 282 10.26 27.51 0.77
CA PRO A 282 8.86 27.07 0.80
C PRO A 282 8.38 26.67 2.21
N GLN A 283 9.23 25.95 2.97
CA GLN A 283 8.91 25.47 4.32
C GLN A 283 8.68 26.61 5.34
N LYS A 284 9.17 27.82 5.04
CA LYS A 284 9.03 28.99 5.94
C LYS A 284 7.84 29.86 5.59
N VAL A 285 7.27 29.73 4.39
CA VAL A 285 6.22 30.65 3.89
C VAL A 285 5.03 30.69 4.84
N CYS A 286 4.48 29.52 5.20
CA CYS A 286 3.28 29.46 6.05
C CYS A 286 3.51 29.95 7.49
N SER A 287 4.73 29.78 8.01
CA SER A 287 5.12 30.35 9.31
C SER A 287 5.29 31.87 9.26
N GLN A 288 5.80 32.42 8.14
CA GLN A 288 5.96 33.87 7.97
C GLN A 288 4.63 34.59 7.78
N ILE A 289 3.67 33.93 7.14
CA ILE A 289 2.28 34.43 6.99
C ILE A 289 1.50 34.29 8.30
N GLY A 290 2.00 33.49 9.26
CA GLY A 290 1.37 33.30 10.57
C GLY A 290 0.29 32.21 10.60
N LEU A 291 0.17 31.39 9.54
CA LEU A 291 -0.77 30.27 9.48
C LEU A 291 -0.22 29.01 10.18
N CYS A 292 1.10 28.88 10.28
CA CYS A 292 1.76 27.76 10.97
C CYS A 292 2.58 28.26 12.16
N VAL A 293 2.53 27.52 13.27
CA VAL A 293 3.29 27.84 14.51
C VAL A 293 4.79 27.52 14.35
N PHE A 294 5.14 26.53 13.53
CA PHE A 294 6.51 26.03 13.39
C PHE A 294 7.03 26.23 11.96
N ASP A 295 8.35 26.37 11.83
CA ASP A 295 9.06 26.61 10.56
C ASP A 295 9.63 25.32 9.91
N GLY A 296 9.11 24.15 10.32
CA GLY A 296 9.53 22.84 9.84
C GLY A 296 10.81 22.28 10.45
N SER A 297 11.42 22.91 11.46
CA SER A 297 12.73 22.50 12.02
C SER A 297 12.71 21.63 13.29
N HIS A 298 11.57 21.45 13.98
CA HIS A 298 11.52 20.67 15.23
C HIS A 298 10.20 19.88 15.42
N SER A 299 10.32 18.63 15.88
CA SER A 299 9.23 17.68 16.15
C SER A 299 8.44 18.01 17.42
N VAL A 300 7.13 17.74 17.35
CA VAL A 300 6.11 17.88 18.40
C VAL A 300 6.54 17.36 19.77
N SER A 301 6.53 18.23 20.80
CA SER A 301 6.52 17.78 22.21
C SER A 301 5.08 17.65 22.70
N ASN A 302 4.72 16.46 23.19
CA ASN A 302 3.48 16.20 23.91
C ASN A 302 3.40 17.08 25.18
N GLN A 303 2.50 18.06 25.20
CA GLN A 303 1.97 18.63 26.45
C GLN A 303 0.45 18.51 26.46
N ILE A 304 -0.06 18.14 27.64
CA ILE A 304 -1.46 17.79 27.90
C ILE A 304 -2.33 19.06 27.75
N GLU A 305 -3.25 19.06 26.78
CA GLU A 305 -4.11 20.22 26.45
C GLU A 305 -5.59 19.94 26.68
N SER A 306 -6.31 21.00 27.08
CA SER A 306 -7.73 20.97 27.41
C SER A 306 -8.63 20.84 26.16
N VAL A 307 -9.90 20.47 26.35
CA VAL A 307 -10.86 20.22 25.25
C VAL A 307 -11.20 21.50 24.46
N VAL A 308 -11.07 22.67 25.08
CA VAL A 308 -11.33 23.98 24.44
C VAL A 308 -10.16 24.38 23.54
N ASP A 309 -8.92 24.15 24.00
CA ASP A 309 -7.70 24.41 23.23
C ASP A 309 -7.63 23.52 21.98
N LYS A 310 -8.13 22.27 22.05
CA LYS A 310 -8.18 21.33 20.92
C LYS A 310 -9.02 21.81 19.74
N LYS A 311 -10.11 22.56 19.94
CA LYS A 311 -10.97 23.02 18.83
C LYS A 311 -10.36 24.21 18.09
N ALA A 312 -9.81 25.18 18.82
CA ALA A 312 -9.13 26.33 18.22
C ALA A 312 -7.85 25.91 17.49
N LYS A 313 -7.07 25.00 18.09
CA LYS A 313 -5.84 24.44 17.50
C LYS A 313 -6.12 23.59 16.26
N ARG A 314 -7.21 22.81 16.26
CA ARG A 314 -7.62 22.04 15.07
C ARG A 314 -7.95 22.93 13.87
N GLY A 315 -8.54 24.10 14.08
CA GLY A 315 -8.79 25.08 13.02
C GLY A 315 -7.50 25.69 12.47
N SER A 316 -6.56 26.07 13.35
CA SER A 316 -5.24 26.57 12.92
C SER A 316 -4.40 25.50 12.22
N ASP A 317 -4.47 24.25 12.67
CA ASP A 317 -3.73 23.13 12.07
C ASP A 317 -4.23 22.80 10.65
N LEU A 318 -5.55 22.91 10.41
CA LEU A 318 -6.15 22.72 9.09
C LEU A 318 -5.74 23.83 8.11
N LEU A 319 -5.75 25.10 8.55
CA LEU A 319 -5.28 26.24 7.75
C LEU A 319 -3.76 26.15 7.47
N CYS A 320 -2.97 25.70 8.46
CA CYS A 320 -1.55 25.44 8.27
C CYS A 320 -1.32 24.37 7.20
N THR A 321 -2.01 23.23 7.30
CA THR A 321 -1.91 22.14 6.31
C THR A 321 -2.32 22.61 4.92
N ALA A 322 -3.43 23.34 4.82
CA ALA A 322 -3.89 23.94 3.56
C ALA A 322 -2.86 24.91 2.96
N CYS A 323 -2.22 25.73 3.80
CA CYS A 323 -1.11 26.59 3.37
C CYS A 323 0.07 25.79 2.84
N GLU A 324 0.54 24.77 3.56
CA GLU A 324 1.69 23.96 3.12
C GLU A 324 1.42 23.28 1.77
N MET A 325 0.20 22.77 1.55
CA MET A 325 -0.22 22.24 0.24
C MET A 325 -0.21 23.33 -0.84
N THR A 326 -0.78 24.50 -0.55
CA THR A 326 -0.88 25.63 -1.48
C THR A 326 0.49 26.15 -1.89
N VAL A 327 1.44 26.25 -0.95
CA VAL A 327 2.83 26.62 -1.23
C VAL A 327 3.46 25.67 -2.25
N VAL A 328 3.26 24.36 -2.09
CA VAL A 328 3.81 23.37 -3.03
C VAL A 328 3.18 23.51 -4.40
N TRP A 329 1.85 23.66 -4.50
CA TRP A 329 1.17 23.82 -5.78
C TRP A 329 1.59 25.09 -6.51
N ILE A 330 1.65 26.22 -5.80
CA ILE A 330 2.10 27.51 -6.38
C ILE A 330 3.57 27.41 -6.80
N GLN A 331 4.44 26.83 -5.98
CA GLN A 331 5.84 26.63 -6.33
C GLN A 331 6.00 25.75 -7.58
N ASN A 332 5.21 24.69 -7.70
CA ASN A 332 5.27 23.80 -8.86
C ASN A 332 4.80 24.51 -10.14
N GLN A 333 3.71 25.30 -10.07
CA GLN A 333 3.23 26.06 -11.23
C GLN A 333 4.16 27.22 -11.62
N LEU A 334 4.89 27.81 -10.66
CA LEU A 334 5.91 28.81 -10.95
C LEU A 334 7.02 28.29 -11.86
N GLN A 335 7.37 27.00 -11.75
CA GLN A 335 8.38 26.37 -12.62
C GLN A 335 7.89 26.22 -14.07
N LYS A 336 6.58 26.33 -14.31
CA LYS A 336 5.95 26.24 -15.64
C LYS A 336 5.76 27.60 -16.33
N ASN A 337 6.33 28.69 -15.78
CA ASN A 337 6.24 30.06 -16.32
C ASN A 337 4.80 30.54 -16.58
N GLN A 338 3.84 30.15 -15.73
CA GLN A 338 2.44 30.59 -15.84
C GLN A 338 2.21 32.00 -15.25
N THR A 339 1.08 32.62 -15.60
CA THR A 339 0.69 33.91 -15.02
C THR A 339 0.20 33.75 -13.57
N LYS A 340 0.31 34.82 -12.76
CA LYS A 340 -0.21 34.85 -11.38
C LYS A 340 -1.66 34.36 -11.29
N GLU A 341 -2.52 34.83 -12.20
CA GLU A 341 -3.93 34.46 -12.22
C GLU A 341 -4.14 32.97 -12.47
N LEU A 342 -3.43 32.38 -13.45
CA LEU A 342 -3.53 30.95 -13.75
C LEU A 342 -3.00 30.08 -12.60
N ILE A 343 -1.92 30.50 -11.94
CA ILE A 343 -1.34 29.79 -10.80
C ILE A 343 -2.33 29.72 -9.62
N LEU A 344 -2.96 30.85 -9.29
CA LEU A 344 -3.92 30.92 -8.19
C LEU A 344 -5.24 30.22 -8.53
N ASP A 345 -5.71 30.33 -9.77
CA ASP A 345 -6.88 29.58 -10.24
C ASP A 345 -6.65 28.07 -10.19
N TYR A 346 -5.48 27.60 -10.63
CA TYR A 346 -5.10 26.20 -10.51
C TYR A 346 -5.13 25.72 -9.05
N ALA A 347 -4.51 26.46 -8.13
CA ALA A 347 -4.54 26.13 -6.70
C ALA A 347 -5.98 26.09 -6.15
N ASN A 348 -6.84 27.02 -6.58
CA ASN A 348 -8.26 27.04 -6.20
C ASN A 348 -9.02 25.82 -6.75
N GLN A 349 -8.76 25.40 -7.98
CA GLN A 349 -9.36 24.19 -8.57
C GLN A 349 -8.92 22.92 -7.82
N LEU A 350 -7.68 22.85 -7.35
CA LEU A 350 -7.22 21.74 -6.50
C LEU A 350 -7.98 21.68 -5.17
N CYS A 351 -8.34 22.83 -4.58
CA CYS A 351 -9.17 22.88 -3.38
C CYS A 351 -10.60 22.33 -3.59
N GLU A 352 -11.07 22.20 -4.83
CA GLU A 352 -12.35 21.56 -5.19
C GLU A 352 -12.23 20.05 -5.41
N ARG A 353 -11.01 19.55 -5.56
CA ARG A 353 -10.69 18.16 -5.92
C ARG A 353 -9.91 17.45 -4.83
N LEU A 354 -9.99 17.91 -3.58
CA LEU A 354 -9.30 17.23 -2.49
C LEU A 354 -9.85 15.80 -2.34
N PRO A 355 -9.00 14.82 -2.05
CA PRO A 355 -9.42 13.43 -1.92
C PRO A 355 -10.46 13.24 -0.82
N SER A 356 -11.43 12.35 -1.07
CA SER A 356 -12.46 11.99 -0.09
C SER A 356 -11.84 11.33 1.15
N PRO A 357 -12.32 11.62 2.37
CA PRO A 357 -11.87 10.94 3.59
C PRO A 357 -12.24 9.46 3.60
N ASN A 358 -13.18 9.03 2.76
CA ASN A 358 -13.52 7.61 2.56
C ASN A 358 -12.52 6.89 1.63
N GLY A 359 -11.50 7.60 1.12
CA GLY A 359 -10.39 7.02 0.33
C GLY A 359 -10.67 6.91 -1.16
N GLU A 360 -11.91 6.63 -1.56
CA GLU A 360 -12.29 6.40 -2.96
C GLU A 360 -12.75 7.70 -3.65
N SER A 361 -12.30 7.90 -4.88
CA SER A 361 -12.71 8.99 -5.78
C SER A 361 -13.17 8.39 -7.10
N THR A 362 -14.40 8.67 -7.54
CA THR A 362 -14.95 8.19 -8.82
C THR A 362 -14.41 9.01 -10.00
N VAL A 363 -14.31 8.39 -11.17
CA VAL A 363 -13.93 9.03 -12.44
C VAL A 363 -14.93 8.65 -13.53
N ASP A 364 -15.03 9.47 -14.58
CA ASP A 364 -15.84 9.12 -15.75
C ASP A 364 -15.16 7.98 -16.55
N CYS A 365 -15.81 6.81 -16.60
CA CYS A 365 -15.34 5.66 -17.36
C CYS A 365 -15.13 5.95 -18.85
N HIS A 366 -15.83 6.93 -19.42
CA HIS A 366 -15.72 7.28 -20.84
C HIS A 366 -14.51 8.17 -21.16
N GLN A 367 -13.90 8.79 -20.14
CA GLN A 367 -12.77 9.71 -20.30
C GLN A 367 -11.41 9.07 -19.99
N ILE A 368 -11.36 7.76 -19.68
CA ILE A 368 -10.12 7.05 -19.31
C ILE A 368 -9.02 7.26 -20.37
N SER A 369 -9.36 7.15 -21.65
CA SER A 369 -8.38 7.31 -22.74
C SER A 369 -7.84 8.74 -22.91
N GLU A 370 -8.45 9.74 -22.27
CA GLU A 370 -8.02 11.13 -22.30
C GLU A 370 -7.16 11.50 -21.09
N MET A 371 -7.10 10.63 -20.06
CA MET A 371 -6.33 10.89 -18.85
C MET A 371 -4.81 10.77 -19.13
N PRO A 372 -3.97 11.50 -18.38
CA PRO A 372 -2.52 11.43 -18.57
C PRO A 372 -1.92 10.13 -18.03
N ASP A 373 -0.81 9.71 -18.63
CA ASP A 373 0.08 8.73 -18.01
C ASP A 373 0.66 9.28 -16.69
N LEU A 374 0.76 8.42 -15.68
CA LEU A 374 1.34 8.76 -14.38
C LEU A 374 2.61 7.95 -14.17
N ALA A 375 3.70 8.56 -13.71
CA ALA A 375 4.98 7.85 -13.59
C ALA A 375 5.67 8.07 -12.25
N PHE A 376 6.04 6.97 -11.59
CA PHE A 376 6.89 7.00 -10.40
C PHE A 376 8.36 6.96 -10.81
N THR A 377 9.20 7.77 -10.17
CA THR A 377 10.65 7.70 -10.36
C THR A 377 11.28 6.77 -9.32
N ILE A 378 11.82 5.64 -9.76
CA ILE A 378 12.45 4.64 -8.88
C ILE A 378 13.83 4.32 -9.44
N ALA A 379 14.89 4.49 -8.62
CA ALA A 379 16.29 4.31 -9.04
C ALA A 379 16.64 5.04 -10.36
N ASN A 380 16.23 6.31 -10.48
CA ASN A 380 16.40 7.15 -11.68
C ASN A 380 15.78 6.58 -12.97
N LYS A 381 14.80 5.67 -12.84
CA LYS A 381 13.98 5.18 -13.95
C LYS A 381 12.53 5.54 -13.73
N THR A 382 11.80 5.72 -14.82
CA THR A 382 10.37 6.02 -14.80
C THR A 382 9.55 4.74 -14.91
N PHE A 383 8.66 4.54 -13.95
CA PHE A 383 7.67 3.46 -13.89
C PHE A 383 6.30 4.06 -14.18
N THR A 384 5.94 4.05 -15.47
CA THR A 384 4.70 4.62 -15.99
C THR A 384 3.51 3.66 -15.79
N LEU A 385 2.39 4.20 -15.36
CA LEU A 385 1.07 3.57 -15.34
C LEU A 385 0.19 4.31 -16.35
N THR A 386 -0.43 3.56 -17.26
CA THR A 386 -1.43 4.13 -18.17
C THR A 386 -2.77 4.32 -17.45
N PRO A 387 -3.69 5.13 -17.98
CA PRO A 387 -5.03 5.29 -17.42
C PRO A 387 -5.77 3.99 -17.16
N GLU A 388 -5.65 3.02 -18.06
CA GLU A 388 -6.27 1.70 -17.91
C GLU A 388 -5.69 0.88 -16.75
N GLN A 389 -4.46 1.19 -16.32
CA GLN A 389 -3.78 0.49 -15.23
C GLN A 389 -4.10 1.11 -13.86
N TYR A 390 -4.22 2.43 -13.78
CA TYR A 390 -4.48 3.12 -12.52
C TYR A 390 -5.95 3.44 -12.26
N VAL A 391 -6.86 3.23 -13.21
CA VAL A 391 -8.32 3.31 -12.97
C VAL A 391 -8.86 1.91 -12.69
N VAL A 392 -9.49 1.74 -11.53
CA VAL A 392 -10.10 0.47 -11.12
C VAL A 392 -11.56 0.47 -11.56
N LYS A 393 -11.98 -0.59 -12.27
CA LYS A 393 -13.36 -0.76 -12.75
C LYS A 393 -14.08 -1.77 -11.88
N LEU A 394 -15.18 -1.35 -11.27
CA LEU A 394 -16.00 -2.18 -10.40
C LEU A 394 -17.35 -2.44 -11.06
N GLU A 395 -17.71 -3.71 -11.24
CA GLU A 395 -19.04 -4.12 -11.70
C GLU A 395 -20.01 -4.17 -10.51
N GLN A 396 -20.99 -3.26 -10.48
CA GLN A 396 -22.05 -3.26 -9.46
C GLN A 396 -23.42 -3.26 -10.12
N SER A 397 -24.19 -4.33 -9.89
CA SER A 397 -25.59 -4.46 -10.38
C SER A 397 -25.75 -4.24 -11.89
N GLY A 398 -24.75 -4.63 -12.70
CA GLY A 398 -24.74 -4.46 -14.15
C GLY A 398 -24.36 -3.07 -14.64
N GLN A 399 -23.84 -2.21 -13.75
CA GLN A 399 -23.20 -0.94 -14.11
C GLN A 399 -21.72 -0.99 -13.74
N THR A 400 -20.87 -0.48 -14.62
CA THR A 400 -19.44 -0.30 -14.37
C THR A 400 -19.22 1.04 -13.68
N ILE A 401 -18.64 1.02 -12.49
CA ILE A 401 -18.20 2.20 -11.74
C ILE A 401 -16.67 2.28 -11.86
N CYS A 402 -16.14 3.42 -12.30
CA CYS A 402 -14.70 3.64 -12.37
C CYS A 402 -14.24 4.49 -11.19
N ILE A 403 -13.22 4.02 -10.48
CA ILE A 403 -12.60 4.74 -9.38
C ILE A 403 -11.12 4.99 -9.67
N SER A 404 -10.63 6.13 -9.19
CA SER A 404 -9.20 6.42 -9.14
C SER A 404 -8.50 5.36 -8.30
N GLY A 405 -7.41 4.81 -8.82
CA GLY A 405 -6.50 3.93 -8.10
C GLY A 405 -5.69 4.64 -7.02
N PHE A 406 -5.92 5.94 -6.78
CA PHE A 406 -5.20 6.75 -5.81
C PHE A 406 -6.08 7.15 -4.64
N MET A 407 -5.53 7.02 -3.43
CA MET A 407 -6.14 7.51 -2.19
C MET A 407 -5.18 8.39 -1.40
N ALA A 408 -5.73 9.35 -0.66
CA ALA A 408 -4.93 10.18 0.24
C ALA A 408 -4.53 9.41 1.51
N PHE A 409 -3.23 9.47 1.83
CA PHE A 409 -2.69 8.99 3.08
C PHE A 409 -1.47 9.82 3.48
N ASN A 410 -1.61 10.61 4.55
CA ASN A 410 -0.53 11.46 5.04
C ASN A 410 0.18 10.80 6.22
N VAL A 411 1.46 10.48 6.02
CA VAL A 411 2.35 10.00 7.10
C VAL A 411 3.23 11.16 7.56
N PRO A 412 3.12 11.61 8.82
CA PRO A 412 3.93 12.72 9.31
C PRO A 412 5.42 12.33 9.46
N PRO A 413 6.33 13.32 9.42
CA PRO A 413 7.73 13.12 9.79
C PRO A 413 7.87 12.54 11.22
N PRO A 414 8.91 11.75 11.50
CA PRO A 414 10.04 11.40 10.63
C PRO A 414 9.80 10.16 9.75
N ARG A 415 8.57 9.61 9.71
CA ARG A 415 8.28 8.37 8.99
C ARG A 415 7.89 8.60 7.53
N GLY A 416 7.33 9.76 7.21
CA GLY A 416 7.00 10.17 5.85
C GLY A 416 7.74 11.44 5.42
N PRO A 417 7.44 11.95 4.20
CA PRO A 417 6.36 11.52 3.33
C PRO A 417 6.58 10.12 2.73
N LEU A 418 5.49 9.36 2.60
CA LEU A 418 5.52 7.94 2.22
C LEU A 418 4.39 7.59 1.27
N TRP A 419 4.68 6.72 0.31
CA TRP A 419 3.72 6.06 -0.58
C TRP A 419 3.50 4.60 -0.19
N ILE A 420 2.30 4.10 -0.41
CA ILE A 420 1.99 2.67 -0.43
C ILE A 420 1.70 2.31 -1.88
N LEU A 421 2.51 1.42 -2.45
CA LEU A 421 2.39 0.90 -3.80
C LEU A 421 1.71 -0.47 -3.72
N GLY A 422 0.39 -0.46 -3.93
CA GLY A 422 -0.44 -1.66 -3.90
C GLY A 422 -0.55 -2.40 -5.22
N ASP A 423 -1.62 -3.20 -5.36
CA ASP A 423 -1.90 -4.04 -6.53
C ASP A 423 -1.96 -3.26 -7.85
N VAL A 424 -2.40 -2.00 -7.84
CA VAL A 424 -2.38 -1.13 -9.03
C VAL A 424 -0.96 -1.01 -9.61
N PHE A 425 0.06 -0.85 -8.75
CA PHE A 425 1.46 -0.82 -9.19
C PHE A 425 1.99 -2.23 -9.46
N MET A 426 1.75 -3.17 -8.54
CA MET A 426 2.28 -4.54 -8.63
C MET A 426 1.69 -5.34 -9.80
N GLY A 427 0.49 -5.01 -10.25
CA GLY A 427 -0.12 -5.58 -11.44
C GLY A 427 0.56 -5.13 -12.72
N ALA A 428 0.92 -3.84 -12.82
CA ALA A 428 1.70 -3.32 -13.94
C ALA A 428 3.18 -3.77 -13.89
N TYR A 429 3.70 -4.01 -12.69
CA TYR A 429 5.10 -4.34 -12.44
C TYR A 429 5.27 -5.56 -11.55
N HIS A 430 5.63 -6.68 -12.17
CA HIS A 430 6.11 -7.87 -11.48
C HIS A 430 7.16 -7.48 -10.43
N THR A 431 6.93 -7.93 -9.20
CA THR A 431 7.72 -7.51 -8.04
C THR A 431 8.43 -8.69 -7.39
N VAL A 432 9.73 -8.56 -7.16
CA VAL A 432 10.57 -9.51 -6.42
C VAL A 432 10.94 -8.90 -5.08
N PHE A 433 10.74 -9.64 -4.01
CA PHE A 433 11.15 -9.33 -2.65
C PHE A 433 12.34 -10.21 -2.29
N ASP A 434 13.52 -9.61 -2.22
CA ASP A 434 14.78 -10.31 -1.97
C ASP A 434 15.20 -10.04 -0.52
N PHE A 435 14.82 -10.95 0.38
CA PHE A 435 15.14 -10.83 1.81
C PHE A 435 16.58 -11.24 2.11
N GLY A 436 17.22 -12.04 1.24
CA GLY A 436 18.65 -12.37 1.32
C GLY A 436 19.53 -11.12 1.19
N GLU A 437 19.23 -10.25 0.23
CA GLU A 437 19.96 -9.01 -0.04
C GLU A 437 19.26 -7.76 0.49
N SER A 438 18.10 -7.91 1.15
CA SER A 438 17.27 -6.80 1.66
C SER A 438 16.99 -5.74 0.58
N ARG A 439 16.39 -6.14 -0.55
CA ARG A 439 16.07 -5.28 -1.69
C ARG A 439 14.77 -5.71 -2.38
N ILE A 440 14.21 -4.82 -3.21
CA ILE A 440 12.99 -5.06 -3.97
C ILE A 440 13.28 -4.81 -5.45
N GLY A 441 12.80 -5.68 -6.32
CA GLY A 441 13.03 -5.63 -7.77
C GLY A 441 11.75 -5.49 -8.57
N PHE A 442 11.72 -4.56 -9.52
CA PHE A 442 10.55 -4.30 -10.37
C PHE A 442 10.86 -4.52 -11.85
N ALA A 443 10.04 -5.30 -12.55
CA ALA A 443 10.07 -5.47 -14.00
C ALA A 443 8.67 -5.30 -14.58
N LYS A 444 8.54 -4.92 -15.86
CA LYS A 444 7.23 -4.80 -16.49
C LYS A 444 6.55 -6.16 -16.52
N SER A 445 5.31 -6.26 -16.04
CA SER A 445 4.51 -7.49 -16.11
C SER A 445 4.31 -7.92 -17.57
N ALA A 446 4.27 -9.24 -17.80
CA ALA A 446 4.17 -9.82 -19.14
C ALA A 446 2.79 -9.64 -19.78
#